data_AF-A0A9E5D5G2-F1
#
_entry.id   AF-A0A9E5D5G2-F1
#
_cell.length_a   1.000
_cell.length_b   1.000
_cell.length_c   1.000
_cell.angle_alpha   90.00
_cell.angle_beta   90.00
_cell.angle_gamma   90.00
#
_symmetry.space_group_name_H-M   'P 1'
#
loop_
_entity.id
_entity.type
_entity.pdbx_description
1 polymer ?
#
loop_
_entity_poly.entity_id
_entity_poly.type
_entity_poly.pdbx_seq_one_letter_code
_entity_poly.pdbx_strand_id
1 'polypeptide(L)'
;GRAFLLALFGVFVFSAVVHWALRSHLDTDWLEGEDGLSEWWSVATYLVAAGLAGATYWALRATTHTKLRYLYLFLAVVFFLGAMEEISWGQRLFGWGTPAALGSINFQDETTIHNVNFANNVIFEALFWGSALGMAAGLWRLTANLRGLSDRMRLVLPSLTMAPALLMIMVWRTGDIWESANIPRLFMDQFNHGPRGSEVPEAMLGLCIIIYTFTNLQKARYLSRSARDESNAVTPTDSESARDLAKERA
;
A
#
# COMPACT_ATOMS: atom_id res chain seq x y z
N GLY A 1 5.62 -11.64 -15.77
CA GLY A 1 6.48 -12.49 -14.91
C GLY A 1 5.64 -13.28 -13.93
N ARG A 2 6.17 -14.33 -13.30
CA ARG A 2 5.39 -15.24 -12.43
C ARG A 2 4.63 -14.52 -11.31
N ALA A 3 5.25 -13.58 -10.61
CA ALA A 3 4.60 -12.80 -9.54
C ALA A 3 3.39 -12.00 -10.03
N PHE A 4 3.45 -11.43 -11.24
CA PHE A 4 2.32 -10.72 -11.83
C PHE A 4 1.14 -11.66 -12.12
N LEU A 5 1.41 -12.84 -12.67
CA LEU A 5 0.36 -13.83 -12.95
C LEU A 5 -0.27 -14.37 -11.68
N LEU A 6 0.52 -14.59 -10.62
CA LEU A 6 0.03 -14.97 -9.31
C LEU A 6 -0.85 -13.87 -8.69
N ALA A 7 -0.41 -12.61 -8.76
CA ALA A 7 -1.23 -11.49 -8.31
C ALA A 7 -2.54 -11.39 -9.11
N LEU A 8 -2.49 -11.51 -10.43
CA LEU A 8 -3.66 -11.49 -11.29
C LEU A 8 -4.66 -12.59 -10.92
N PHE A 9 -4.19 -13.83 -10.81
CA PHE A 9 -5.02 -14.97 -10.45
C PHE A 9 -5.61 -14.83 -9.04
N GLY A 10 -4.77 -14.47 -8.06
CA GLY A 10 -5.19 -14.29 -6.67
C GLY A 10 -6.23 -13.18 -6.51
N VAL A 11 -6.02 -12.02 -7.15
CA VAL A 11 -6.98 -10.91 -7.17
C VAL A 11 -8.31 -11.35 -7.76
N PHE A 12 -8.29 -12.03 -8.90
CA PHE A 12 -9.51 -12.49 -9.56
C PHE A 12 -10.29 -13.49 -8.69
N VAL A 13 -9.62 -14.52 -8.16
CA VAL A 13 -10.25 -15.53 -7.31
C VAL A 13 -10.82 -14.91 -6.05
N PHE A 14 -10.05 -14.07 -5.35
CA PHE A 14 -10.52 -13.40 -4.15
C PHE A 14 -11.76 -12.53 -4.42
N SER A 15 -11.69 -11.69 -5.45
CA SER A 15 -12.79 -10.78 -5.79
C SER A 15 -14.06 -11.53 -6.17
N ALA A 16 -13.92 -12.66 -6.90
CA ALA A 16 -15.05 -13.52 -7.24
C ALA A 16 -15.68 -14.18 -6.01
N VAL A 17 -14.87 -14.67 -5.07
CA VAL A 17 -15.34 -15.32 -3.82
C VAL A 17 -16.05 -14.31 -2.92
N VAL A 18 -15.46 -13.14 -2.68
CA VAL A 18 -16.08 -12.09 -1.86
C VAL A 18 -17.38 -11.60 -2.49
N HIS A 19 -17.37 -11.31 -3.79
CA HIS A 19 -18.58 -10.90 -4.51
C HIS A 19 -19.68 -11.95 -4.43
N TRP A 20 -19.34 -13.24 -4.56
CA TRP A 20 -20.30 -14.33 -4.40
C TRP A 20 -20.85 -14.41 -2.96
N ALA A 21 -20.00 -14.25 -1.95
CA ALA A 21 -20.41 -14.29 -0.54
C ALA A 21 -21.40 -13.16 -0.21
N LEU A 22 -21.06 -11.92 -0.57
CA LEU A 22 -21.90 -10.72 -0.37
C LEU A 22 -23.25 -10.78 -1.08
N ARG A 23 -23.35 -11.64 -2.11
CA ARG A 23 -24.57 -11.81 -2.88
C ARG A 23 -25.44 -12.94 -2.35
N SER A 24 -24.81 -13.96 -1.78
CA SER A 24 -25.47 -15.20 -1.37
C SER A 24 -25.99 -15.12 0.07
N HIS A 25 -25.38 -14.29 0.90
CA HIS A 25 -25.77 -14.11 2.30
C HIS A 25 -26.58 -12.83 2.48
N LEU A 26 -27.66 -12.91 3.27
CA LEU A 26 -28.48 -11.76 3.66
C LEU A 26 -27.88 -10.98 4.82
N ASP A 27 -27.14 -11.68 5.69
CA ASP A 27 -26.37 -11.12 6.79
C ASP A 27 -24.89 -11.13 6.41
N THR A 28 -24.33 -9.93 6.23
CA THR A 28 -22.94 -9.70 5.87
C THR A 28 -22.15 -9.03 6.99
N ASP A 29 -22.71 -8.89 8.20
CA ASP A 29 -22.09 -8.16 9.31
C ASP A 29 -20.75 -8.79 9.74
N TRP A 30 -20.63 -10.12 9.66
CA TRP A 30 -19.38 -10.82 9.93
C TRP A 30 -18.24 -10.44 8.98
N LEU A 31 -18.57 -9.90 7.80
CA LEU A 31 -17.63 -9.53 6.75
C LEU A 31 -17.47 -8.01 6.64
N GLU A 32 -18.57 -7.27 6.53
CA GLU A 32 -18.62 -5.82 6.28
C GLU A 32 -18.96 -4.99 7.54
N GLY A 33 -19.45 -5.62 8.60
CA GLY A 33 -19.88 -4.93 9.81
C GLY A 33 -18.72 -4.42 10.67
N GLU A 34 -19.06 -3.63 11.68
CA GLU A 34 -18.11 -3.18 12.71
C GLU A 34 -17.46 -4.39 13.39
N ASP A 35 -16.13 -4.38 13.52
CA ASP A 35 -15.28 -5.51 13.93
C ASP A 35 -15.34 -6.75 12.99
N GLY A 36 -15.88 -6.58 11.77
CA GLY A 36 -15.93 -7.59 10.73
C GLY A 36 -14.55 -7.97 10.18
N LEU A 37 -14.52 -9.01 9.34
CA LEU A 37 -13.26 -9.49 8.76
C LEU A 37 -12.55 -8.43 7.89
N SER A 38 -13.28 -7.52 7.24
CA SER A 38 -12.70 -6.45 6.42
C SER A 38 -11.87 -5.46 7.25
N GLU A 39 -12.40 -4.98 8.37
CA GLU A 39 -11.70 -4.04 9.26
C GLU A 39 -10.40 -4.66 9.80
N TRP A 40 -10.48 -5.88 10.36
CA TRP A 40 -9.28 -6.57 10.87
C TRP A 40 -8.25 -6.84 9.78
N TRP A 41 -8.69 -7.07 8.54
CA TRP A 41 -7.80 -7.19 7.40
C TRP A 41 -7.10 -5.86 7.07
N SER A 42 -7.85 -4.75 7.03
CA SER A 42 -7.30 -3.41 6.85
C SER A 42 -6.28 -3.07 7.94
N VAL A 43 -6.60 -3.31 9.22
CA VAL A 43 -5.70 -3.15 10.36
C VAL A 43 -4.42 -3.96 10.17
N ALA A 44 -4.54 -5.26 9.87
CA ALA A 44 -3.39 -6.15 9.72
C ALA A 44 -2.49 -5.69 8.56
N THR A 45 -3.07 -5.35 7.42
CA THR A 45 -2.30 -4.91 6.25
C THR A 45 -1.60 -3.56 6.50
N TYR A 46 -2.27 -2.60 7.14
CA TYR A 46 -1.67 -1.33 7.51
C TYR A 46 -0.54 -1.47 8.54
N LEU A 47 -0.69 -2.32 9.56
CA LEU A 47 0.38 -2.58 10.54
C LEU A 47 1.60 -3.27 9.91
N VAL A 48 1.38 -4.27 9.06
CA VAL A 48 2.47 -4.93 8.33
C VAL A 48 3.17 -3.92 7.40
N ALA A 49 2.41 -3.10 6.69
CA ALA A 49 2.94 -2.05 5.83
C ALA A 49 3.76 -1.02 6.61
N ALA A 50 3.30 -0.60 7.79
CA ALA A 50 4.04 0.30 8.68
C ALA A 50 5.39 -0.31 9.07
N GLY A 51 5.41 -1.59 9.45
CA GLY A 51 6.63 -2.33 9.76
C GLY A 51 7.59 -2.45 8.57
N LEU A 52 7.08 -2.76 7.37
CA LEU A 52 7.89 -2.85 6.15
C LEU A 52 8.45 -1.49 5.71
N ALA A 53 7.66 -0.42 5.80
CA ALA A 53 8.09 0.94 5.52
C ALA A 53 9.14 1.41 6.53
N GLY A 54 8.95 1.12 7.82
CA GLY A 54 9.94 1.34 8.87
C GLY A 54 11.25 0.61 8.56
N ALA A 55 11.19 -0.70 8.27
CA ALA A 55 12.36 -1.49 7.87
C ALA A 55 13.08 -0.89 6.64
N THR A 56 12.33 -0.30 5.70
CA THR A 56 12.87 0.40 4.53
C THR A 56 13.62 1.67 4.94
N TYR A 57 13.05 2.47 5.86
CA TYR A 57 13.74 3.60 6.48
C TYR A 57 15.08 3.17 7.10
N TRP A 58 15.10 2.07 7.87
CA TRP A 58 16.34 1.57 8.48
C TRP A 58 17.36 1.12 7.43
N ALA A 59 16.94 0.39 6.40
CA ALA A 59 17.83 -0.06 5.33
C ALA A 59 18.47 1.13 4.58
N LEU A 60 17.69 2.19 4.30
CA LEU A 60 18.19 3.37 3.61
C LEU A 60 19.18 4.22 4.44
N ARG A 61 19.34 3.99 5.75
CA ARG A 61 20.32 4.71 6.58
C ARG A 61 21.77 4.53 6.13
N ALA A 62 22.09 3.39 5.50
CA ALA A 62 23.42 3.10 4.98
C ALA A 62 23.65 3.66 3.55
N THR A 63 22.67 4.39 2.99
CA THR A 63 22.72 4.91 1.63
C THR A 63 22.71 6.45 1.64
N THR A 64 23.02 7.07 0.50
CA THR A 64 22.96 8.53 0.32
C THR A 64 21.53 9.08 0.10
N HIS A 65 20.50 8.22 0.13
CA HIS A 65 19.12 8.57 -0.21
C HIS A 65 18.31 9.16 0.95
N THR A 66 18.82 10.21 1.61
CA THR A 66 18.21 10.80 2.82
C THR A 66 16.76 11.26 2.64
N LYS A 67 16.39 11.83 1.48
CA LYS A 67 15.00 12.26 1.22
C LYS A 67 14.03 11.07 1.19
N LEU A 68 14.42 9.99 0.51
CA LEU A 68 13.62 8.77 0.45
C LEU A 68 13.52 8.09 1.81
N ARG A 69 14.60 8.11 2.59
CA ARG A 69 14.57 7.63 3.98
C ARG A 69 13.42 8.29 4.75
N TYR A 70 13.35 9.62 4.77
CA TYR A 70 12.28 10.31 5.51
C TYR A 70 10.89 10.13 4.90
N LEU A 71 10.78 9.97 3.58
CA LEU A 71 9.52 9.56 2.95
C LEU A 71 9.02 8.22 3.51
N TYR A 72 9.90 7.22 3.66
CA TYR A 72 9.50 5.92 4.22
C TYR A 72 9.19 5.97 5.72
N LEU A 73 9.83 6.86 6.48
CA LEU A 73 9.42 7.11 7.87
C LEU A 73 8.01 7.72 7.92
N PHE A 74 7.75 8.72 7.07
CA PHE A 74 6.43 9.32 6.96
C PHE A 74 5.37 8.28 6.57
N LEU A 75 5.63 7.44 5.56
CA LEU A 75 4.72 6.36 5.18
C LEU A 75 4.48 5.36 6.32
N ALA A 76 5.52 5.01 7.09
CA ALA A 76 5.36 4.12 8.23
C ALA A 76 4.42 4.70 9.29
N VAL A 77 4.55 5.99 9.58
CA VAL A 77 3.66 6.71 10.50
C VAL A 77 2.24 6.75 9.92
N VAL A 78 2.07 7.13 8.65
CA VAL A 78 0.75 7.20 8.01
C VAL A 78 0.04 5.85 8.03
N PHE A 79 0.71 4.75 7.69
CA PHE A 79 0.09 3.42 7.76
C PHE A 79 -0.22 2.99 9.19
N PHE A 80 0.63 3.33 10.17
CA PHE A 80 0.32 3.07 11.57
C PHE A 80 -0.94 3.84 12.02
N LEU A 81 -1.04 5.13 11.69
CA LEU A 81 -2.21 5.94 12.00
C LEU A 81 -3.47 5.42 11.29
N GLY A 82 -3.36 4.98 10.03
CA GLY A 82 -4.45 4.32 9.32
C GLY A 82 -4.93 3.07 10.05
N ALA A 83 -4.02 2.21 10.51
CA ALA A 83 -4.41 1.05 11.34
C ALA A 83 -5.10 1.43 12.65
N MET A 84 -4.72 2.56 13.26
CA MET A 84 -5.37 3.05 14.48
C MET A 84 -6.76 3.59 14.19
N GLU A 85 -6.96 4.32 13.09
CA GLU A 85 -8.29 4.77 12.66
C GLU A 85 -9.26 3.59 12.48
N GLU A 86 -8.81 2.49 11.87
CA GLU A 86 -9.63 1.27 11.66
C GLU A 86 -10.03 0.54 12.96
N ILE A 87 -9.33 0.75 14.09
CA ILE A 87 -9.70 0.19 15.41
C ILE A 87 -10.24 1.25 16.36
N SER A 88 -10.70 2.38 15.82
CA SER A 88 -11.23 3.50 16.59
C SER A 88 -10.25 4.01 17.65
N TRP A 89 -8.96 4.03 17.28
CA TRP A 89 -7.81 4.35 18.14
C TRP A 89 -7.66 3.46 19.38
N GLY A 90 -8.31 2.31 19.41
CA GLY A 90 -8.37 1.45 20.60
C GLY A 90 -9.47 1.86 21.58
N GLN A 91 -10.44 2.70 21.17
CA GLN A 91 -11.60 3.07 21.98
C GLN A 91 -12.26 1.86 22.61
N ARG A 92 -12.50 0.80 21.85
CA ARG A 92 -13.09 -0.45 22.35
C ARG A 92 -12.18 -1.21 23.31
N LEU A 93 -10.87 -1.16 23.10
CA LEU A 93 -9.87 -1.84 23.93
C LEU A 93 -9.67 -1.17 25.30
N PHE A 94 -9.76 0.16 25.35
CA PHE A 94 -9.46 0.95 26.54
C PHE A 94 -10.70 1.61 27.17
N GLY A 95 -11.85 1.56 26.50
CA GLY A 95 -13.15 1.95 27.02
C GLY A 95 -13.34 3.46 27.24
N TRP A 96 -12.62 4.33 26.52
CA TRP A 96 -12.90 5.77 26.58
C TRP A 96 -14.11 6.14 25.73
N GLY A 97 -14.79 7.23 26.07
CA GLY A 97 -15.96 7.71 25.33
C GLY A 97 -15.58 8.51 24.08
N THR A 98 -16.51 8.63 23.14
CA THR A 98 -16.34 9.43 21.93
C THR A 98 -16.33 10.92 22.25
N PRO A 99 -15.34 11.68 21.74
CA PRO A 99 -15.29 13.13 21.94
C PRO A 99 -16.56 13.82 21.43
N ALA A 100 -17.08 14.79 22.19
CA ALA A 100 -18.31 15.52 21.83
C ALA A 100 -18.26 16.17 20.43
N ALA A 101 -17.07 16.55 19.96
CA ALA A 101 -16.86 17.10 18.61
C ALA A 101 -17.05 16.06 17.49
N LEU A 102 -16.81 14.78 17.77
CA LEU A 102 -17.03 13.67 16.83
C LEU A 102 -18.44 13.10 16.97
N GLY A 103 -18.99 13.00 18.18
CA GLY A 103 -20.35 12.48 18.41
C GLY A 103 -21.45 13.26 17.68
N SER A 104 -21.21 14.52 17.28
CA SER A 104 -22.17 15.29 16.46
C SER A 104 -22.16 14.96 14.97
N ILE A 105 -21.13 14.26 14.47
CA ILE A 105 -20.91 14.00 13.03
C ILE A 105 -20.59 12.53 12.69
N ASN A 106 -20.27 11.72 13.69
CA ASN A 106 -20.00 10.29 13.60
C ASN A 106 -21.29 9.52 13.95
N PHE A 107 -21.71 8.59 13.11
CA PHE A 107 -22.98 7.88 13.24
C PHE A 107 -22.90 6.59 14.08
N GLN A 108 -21.70 6.20 14.51
CA GLN A 108 -21.43 4.96 15.26
C GLN A 108 -20.94 5.22 16.69
N ASP A 109 -21.01 6.47 17.18
CA ASP A 109 -20.48 6.86 18.48
C ASP A 109 -19.01 6.42 18.65
N GLU A 110 -18.19 6.62 17.62
CA GLU A 110 -16.76 6.27 17.63
C GLU A 110 -15.81 7.46 17.47
N THR A 111 -14.59 7.26 17.94
CA THR A 111 -13.46 8.18 17.78
C THR A 111 -12.76 7.91 16.44
N THR A 112 -13.53 7.87 15.34
CA THR A 112 -12.99 7.68 13.98
C THR A 112 -13.42 8.81 13.07
N ILE A 113 -12.52 9.19 12.16
CA ILE A 113 -12.86 10.13 11.07
C ILE A 113 -13.41 9.36 9.87
N HIS A 114 -13.08 8.07 9.76
CA HIS A 114 -13.52 7.20 8.66
C HIS A 114 -15.05 7.03 8.62
N ASN A 115 -15.74 7.13 9.77
CA ASN A 115 -17.21 6.96 9.88
C ASN A 115 -18.01 8.27 9.77
N VAL A 116 -17.39 9.34 9.28
CA VAL A 116 -18.08 10.60 8.97
C VAL A 116 -18.62 10.54 7.53
N ASN A 117 -19.88 10.95 7.31
CA ASN A 117 -20.61 10.76 6.05
C ASN A 117 -19.87 11.25 4.77
N PHE A 118 -19.07 12.32 4.89
CA PHE A 118 -18.28 12.84 3.77
C PHE A 118 -17.08 11.95 3.40
N ALA A 119 -16.53 11.20 4.36
CA ALA A 119 -15.37 10.34 4.15
C ALA A 119 -15.64 9.26 3.09
N ASN A 120 -16.83 8.66 3.08
CA ASN A 120 -17.20 7.62 2.11
C ASN A 120 -17.06 8.06 0.66
N ASN A 121 -17.60 9.24 0.30
CA ASN A 121 -17.50 9.76 -1.07
C ASN A 121 -16.05 10.12 -1.42
N VAL A 122 -15.30 10.72 -0.49
CA VAL A 122 -13.89 11.05 -0.69
C VAL A 122 -13.06 9.80 -0.91
N ILE A 123 -13.27 8.76 -0.12
CA ILE A 123 -12.52 7.51 -0.18
C ILE A 123 -12.85 6.75 -1.45
N PHE A 124 -14.12 6.73 -1.85
CA PHE A 124 -14.54 6.17 -3.13
C PHE A 124 -13.77 6.80 -4.30
N GLU A 125 -13.77 8.13 -4.41
CA GLU A 125 -13.08 8.86 -5.47
C GLU A 125 -11.55 8.75 -5.35
N ALA A 126 -11.00 8.81 -4.14
CA ALA A 126 -9.57 8.68 -3.88
C ALA A 126 -9.05 7.29 -4.28
N LEU A 127 -9.80 6.23 -4.01
CA LEU A 127 -9.47 4.87 -4.44
C LEU A 127 -9.42 4.76 -5.96
N PHE A 128 -10.40 5.33 -6.67
CA PHE A 128 -10.44 5.30 -8.13
C PHE A 128 -9.26 6.09 -8.73
N TRP A 129 -9.14 7.38 -8.40
CA TRP A 129 -8.11 8.25 -8.97
C TRP A 129 -6.70 7.90 -8.51
N GLY A 130 -6.55 7.46 -7.26
CA GLY A 130 -5.30 6.93 -6.74
C GLY A 130 -4.87 5.67 -7.50
N SER A 131 -5.81 4.79 -7.84
CA SER A 131 -5.53 3.59 -8.62
C SER A 131 -5.16 3.92 -10.07
N ALA A 132 -5.87 4.86 -10.70
CA ALA A 132 -5.55 5.35 -12.04
C ALA A 132 -4.14 5.98 -12.09
N LEU A 133 -3.79 6.81 -11.10
CA LEU A 133 -2.45 7.38 -10.96
C LEU A 133 -1.38 6.31 -10.73
N GLY A 134 -1.67 5.33 -9.87
CA GLY A 134 -0.80 4.18 -9.62
C GLY A 134 -0.53 3.36 -10.89
N MET A 135 -1.56 3.13 -11.70
CA MET A 135 -1.47 2.46 -13.00
C MET A 135 -0.59 3.25 -13.97
N ALA A 136 -0.83 4.55 -14.12
CA ALA A 136 -0.04 5.42 -14.96
C ALA A 136 1.44 5.45 -14.52
N ALA A 137 1.70 5.54 -13.21
CA ALA A 137 3.03 5.52 -12.63
C ALA A 137 3.74 4.16 -12.83
N GLY A 138 3.01 3.04 -12.74
CA GLY A 138 3.52 1.70 -13.01
C GLY A 138 3.88 1.49 -14.49
N LEU A 139 3.07 2.02 -15.40
CA LEU A 139 3.37 2.01 -16.84
C LEU A 139 4.56 2.91 -17.17
N TRP A 140 4.66 4.08 -16.53
CA TRP A 140 5.83 4.92 -16.64
C TRP A 140 7.09 4.22 -16.13
N ARG A 141 7.02 3.53 -14.98
CA ARG A 141 8.13 2.71 -14.47
C ARG A 141 8.57 1.66 -15.49
N LEU A 142 7.63 0.99 -16.14
CA LEU A 142 7.92 -0.04 -17.14
C LEU A 142 8.67 0.56 -18.34
N THR A 143 8.15 1.64 -18.91
CA THR A 143 8.74 2.29 -20.09
C THR A 143 10.09 2.94 -19.79
N ALA A 144 10.23 3.57 -18.62
CA ALA A 144 11.49 4.18 -18.19
C ALA A 144 12.53 3.13 -17.77
N ASN A 145 12.13 1.92 -17.37
CA ASN A 145 13.06 0.81 -17.15
C ASN A 145 13.80 0.36 -18.42
N LEU A 146 13.19 0.54 -19.60
CA LEU A 146 13.85 0.30 -20.88
C LEU A 146 14.99 1.31 -21.17
N ARG A 147 14.99 2.45 -20.47
CA ARG A 147 15.96 3.54 -20.66
C ARG A 147 17.01 3.64 -19.54
N GLY A 148 17.04 2.68 -18.61
CA GLY A 148 17.95 2.71 -17.45
C GLY A 148 17.40 3.51 -16.27
N LEU A 149 16.43 2.94 -15.55
CA LEU A 149 15.73 3.62 -14.45
C LEU A 149 16.63 3.84 -13.22
N SER A 150 16.63 5.07 -12.71
CA SER A 150 17.34 5.44 -11.47
C SER A 150 16.77 4.73 -10.23
N ASP A 151 17.63 4.53 -9.22
CA ASP A 151 17.22 3.88 -7.97
C ASP A 151 16.11 4.63 -7.23
N ARG A 152 16.10 5.97 -7.32
CA ARG A 152 15.05 6.80 -6.71
C ARG A 152 13.68 6.50 -7.33
N MET A 153 13.62 6.42 -8.65
CA MET A 153 12.37 6.11 -9.35
C MET A 153 11.90 4.69 -9.03
N ARG A 154 12.81 3.72 -8.90
CA ARG A 154 12.48 2.34 -8.50
C ARG A 154 11.88 2.25 -7.10
N LEU A 155 12.31 3.13 -6.19
CA LEU A 155 11.83 3.23 -4.81
C LEU A 155 10.58 4.09 -4.65
N VAL A 156 10.11 4.78 -5.69
CA VAL A 156 8.91 5.64 -5.61
C VAL A 156 7.79 5.08 -6.46
N LEU A 157 8.07 4.67 -7.70
CA LEU A 157 7.04 4.24 -8.64
C LEU A 157 6.56 2.82 -8.32
N PRO A 158 5.24 2.55 -8.39
CA PRO A 158 4.68 1.25 -8.08
C PRO A 158 5.15 0.17 -9.06
N SER A 159 5.21 -1.08 -8.59
CA SER A 159 5.58 -2.21 -9.44
C SER A 159 4.39 -2.63 -10.31
N LEU A 160 4.66 -3.16 -11.52
CA LEU A 160 3.58 -3.65 -12.39
C LEU A 160 2.80 -4.81 -11.76
N THR A 161 3.37 -5.50 -10.77
CA THR A 161 2.71 -6.54 -9.96
C THR A 161 1.47 -6.04 -9.22
N MET A 162 1.35 -4.73 -8.98
CA MET A 162 0.17 -4.12 -8.35
C MET A 162 -0.98 -3.91 -9.33
N ALA A 163 -0.71 -3.92 -10.65
CA ALA A 163 -1.71 -3.54 -11.66
C ALA A 163 -3.01 -4.35 -11.60
N PRO A 164 -3.01 -5.68 -11.35
CA PRO A 164 -4.27 -6.42 -11.22
C PRO A 164 -5.17 -5.89 -10.10
N ALA A 165 -4.60 -5.57 -8.93
CA ALA A 165 -5.35 -5.05 -7.79
C ALA A 165 -5.83 -3.61 -8.06
N LEU A 166 -4.98 -2.75 -8.63
CA LEU A 166 -5.35 -1.38 -9.00
C LEU A 166 -6.49 -1.36 -10.03
N LEU A 167 -6.44 -2.24 -11.04
CA LEU A 167 -7.52 -2.40 -12.02
C LEU A 167 -8.81 -2.87 -11.36
N MET A 168 -8.73 -3.83 -10.42
CA MET A 168 -9.91 -4.31 -9.71
C MET A 168 -10.57 -3.21 -8.86
N ILE A 169 -9.77 -2.37 -8.19
CA ILE A 169 -10.28 -1.18 -7.49
C ILE A 169 -11.01 -0.26 -8.47
N MET A 170 -10.42 0.02 -9.63
CA MET A 170 -11.05 0.88 -10.64
C MET A 170 -12.38 0.28 -11.12
N VAL A 171 -12.47 -1.03 -11.34
CA VAL A 171 -13.72 -1.71 -11.74
C VAL A 171 -14.81 -1.52 -10.67
N TRP A 172 -14.49 -1.67 -9.39
CA TRP A 172 -15.45 -1.51 -8.29
C TRP A 172 -15.82 -0.05 -8.00
N ARG A 173 -14.84 0.86 -8.04
CA ARG A 173 -14.96 2.26 -7.63
C ARG A 173 -15.17 3.22 -8.79
N THR A 174 -15.73 2.73 -9.89
CA THR A 174 -16.10 3.61 -11.00
C THR A 174 -17.28 4.48 -10.56
N GLY A 175 -17.07 5.79 -10.45
CA GLY A 175 -18.16 6.74 -10.16
C GLY A 175 -19.15 6.86 -11.32
N ASP A 176 -20.30 7.48 -11.07
CA ASP A 176 -21.42 7.59 -12.03
C ASP A 176 -20.99 8.14 -13.39
N ILE A 177 -20.02 9.08 -13.40
CA ILE A 177 -19.52 9.73 -14.62
C ILE A 177 -18.83 8.72 -15.56
N TRP A 178 -18.19 7.70 -15.01
CA TRP A 178 -17.37 6.73 -15.75
C TRP A 178 -18.05 5.37 -15.92
N GLU A 179 -19.26 5.20 -15.39
CA GLU A 179 -20.02 3.95 -15.46
C GLU A 179 -20.16 3.46 -16.91
N SER A 180 -20.49 4.37 -17.83
CA SER A 180 -20.61 4.09 -19.27
C SER A 180 -19.31 3.62 -19.95
N ALA A 181 -18.15 3.88 -19.34
CA ALA A 181 -16.84 3.46 -19.85
C ALA A 181 -16.32 2.17 -19.20
N ASN A 182 -16.93 1.72 -18.10
CA ASN A 182 -16.53 0.52 -17.37
C ASN A 182 -17.26 -0.72 -17.92
N ILE A 183 -16.73 -1.28 -19.01
CA ILE A 183 -17.28 -2.46 -19.69
C ILE A 183 -17.49 -3.65 -18.73
N PRO A 184 -16.53 -4.02 -17.85
CA PRO A 184 -16.76 -5.08 -16.87
C PRO A 184 -17.98 -4.84 -15.97
N ARG A 185 -18.15 -3.63 -15.45
CA ARG A 185 -19.30 -3.28 -14.61
C ARG A 185 -20.60 -3.32 -15.41
N LEU A 186 -20.64 -2.73 -16.60
CA LEU A 186 -21.83 -2.77 -17.47
C LEU A 186 -22.27 -4.21 -17.76
N PHE A 187 -21.32 -5.10 -18.03
CA PHE A 187 -21.60 -6.52 -18.22
C PHE A 187 -22.17 -7.15 -16.95
N MET A 188 -21.56 -6.89 -15.79
CA MET A 188 -22.06 -7.39 -14.51
C MET A 188 -23.49 -6.89 -14.23
N ASP A 189 -23.75 -5.60 -14.41
CA ASP A 189 -25.05 -4.95 -14.19
C ASP A 189 -26.14 -5.53 -15.10
N GLN A 190 -25.80 -5.88 -16.35
CA GLN A 190 -26.72 -6.54 -17.28
C GLN A 190 -27.28 -7.85 -16.72
N PHE A 191 -26.49 -8.60 -15.94
CA PHE A 191 -26.93 -9.83 -15.26
C PHE A 191 -27.34 -9.57 -13.81
N ASN A 192 -27.62 -8.31 -13.45
CA ASN A 192 -27.89 -7.85 -12.10
C ASN A 192 -26.71 -8.11 -11.14
N HIS A 193 -25.51 -8.49 -11.58
CA HIS A 193 -24.36 -8.85 -10.74
C HIS A 193 -23.41 -7.67 -10.46
N GLY A 194 -23.93 -6.44 -10.40
CA GLY A 194 -23.13 -5.25 -10.11
C GLY A 194 -22.31 -5.32 -8.82
N PRO A 195 -21.18 -4.61 -8.73
CA PRO A 195 -20.35 -4.54 -7.52
C PRO A 195 -21.15 -4.19 -6.26
N ARG A 196 -20.82 -4.83 -5.14
CA ARG A 196 -21.38 -4.58 -3.81
C ARG A 196 -20.26 -4.45 -2.79
N GLY A 197 -20.56 -3.74 -1.71
CA GLY A 197 -19.65 -3.56 -0.59
C GLY A 197 -18.39 -2.75 -0.91
N SER A 198 -17.59 -2.49 0.12
CA SER A 198 -16.32 -1.76 0.04
C SER A 198 -15.08 -2.63 0.24
N GLU A 199 -15.30 -3.89 0.57
CA GLU A 199 -14.31 -4.86 1.10
C GLU A 199 -13.36 -5.31 0.00
N VAL A 200 -13.86 -5.53 -1.22
CA VAL A 200 -12.99 -5.88 -2.36
C VAL A 200 -12.00 -4.74 -2.63
N PRO A 201 -12.42 -3.48 -2.84
CA PRO A 201 -11.51 -2.35 -2.98
C PRO A 201 -10.54 -2.15 -1.82
N GLU A 202 -11.00 -2.27 -0.58
CA GLU A 202 -10.18 -2.12 0.62
C GLU A 202 -9.11 -3.22 0.72
N ALA A 203 -9.50 -4.47 0.49
CA ALA A 203 -8.56 -5.59 0.45
C ALA A 203 -7.53 -5.44 -0.68
N MET A 204 -7.96 -4.94 -1.85
CA MET A 204 -7.07 -4.65 -2.96
C MET A 204 -6.10 -3.50 -2.64
N LEU A 205 -6.54 -2.47 -1.91
CA LEU A 205 -5.69 -1.39 -1.44
C LEU A 205 -4.64 -1.93 -0.48
N GLY A 206 -5.04 -2.72 0.52
CA GLY A 206 -4.13 -3.40 1.45
C GLY A 206 -3.08 -4.23 0.71
N LEU A 207 -3.50 -5.04 -0.28
CA LEU A 207 -2.58 -5.81 -1.13
C LEU A 207 -1.60 -4.92 -1.90
N CYS A 208 -2.08 -3.81 -2.48
CA CYS A 208 -1.23 -2.84 -3.17
C CYS A 208 -0.15 -2.27 -2.25
N ILE A 209 -0.54 -1.85 -1.04
CA ILE A 209 0.36 -1.29 -0.04
C ILE A 209 1.41 -2.32 0.39
N ILE A 210 1.01 -3.58 0.61
CA ILE A 210 1.94 -4.67 0.97
C ILE A 210 2.93 -4.94 -0.15
N ILE A 211 2.46 -5.09 -1.40
CA ILE A 211 3.36 -5.30 -2.55
C ILE A 211 4.33 -4.13 -2.69
N TYR A 212 3.85 -2.90 -2.56
CA TYR A 212 4.66 -1.69 -2.66
C TYR A 212 5.76 -1.65 -1.59
N THR A 213 5.38 -1.75 -0.31
CA THR A 213 6.32 -1.66 0.82
C THR A 213 7.30 -2.83 0.83
N PHE A 214 6.85 -4.04 0.53
CA PHE A 214 7.72 -5.22 0.46
C PHE A 214 8.76 -5.12 -0.65
N THR A 215 8.34 -4.80 -1.88
CA THR A 215 9.27 -4.69 -3.01
C THR A 215 10.29 -3.57 -2.82
N ASN A 216 9.88 -2.46 -2.19
CA ASN A 216 10.78 -1.35 -1.89
C ASN A 216 11.74 -1.68 -0.74
N LEU A 217 11.34 -2.46 0.26
CA LEU A 217 12.24 -2.98 1.28
C LEU A 217 13.33 -3.87 0.68
N GLN A 218 12.96 -4.78 -0.22
CA GLN A 218 13.92 -5.64 -0.92
C GLN A 218 14.96 -4.79 -1.68
N LYS A 219 14.51 -3.76 -2.41
CA LYS A 219 15.40 -2.86 -3.14
C LYS A 219 16.27 -2.01 -2.21
N ALA A 220 15.72 -1.48 -1.12
CA ALA A 220 16.50 -0.71 -0.14
C ALA A 220 17.59 -1.56 0.53
N ARG A 221 17.28 -2.83 0.86
CA ARG A 221 18.27 -3.78 1.39
C ARG A 221 19.38 -4.09 0.39
N TYR A 222 19.04 -4.23 -0.90
CA TYR A 222 20.04 -4.38 -1.97
C TYR A 222 20.98 -3.17 -2.03
N LEU A 223 20.42 -1.95 -2.08
CA LEU A 223 21.22 -0.72 -2.12
C LEU A 223 22.10 -0.54 -0.88
N SER A 224 21.56 -0.88 0.29
CA SER A 224 22.32 -0.85 1.55
C SER A 224 23.50 -1.82 1.54
N ARG A 225 23.40 -2.98 0.89
CA ARG A 225 24.51 -3.93 0.77
C ARG A 225 25.58 -3.39 -0.17
N SER A 226 25.17 -2.95 -1.37
CA SER A 226 26.09 -2.36 -2.34
C SER A 226 26.86 -1.16 -1.78
N ALA A 227 26.20 -0.25 -1.05
CA ALA A 227 26.87 0.89 -0.44
C ALA A 227 27.91 0.49 0.63
N ARG A 228 27.65 -0.60 1.38
CA ARG A 228 28.62 -1.12 2.36
C ARG A 228 29.81 -1.77 1.67
N ASP A 229 29.57 -2.55 0.63
CA ASP A 229 30.61 -3.21 -0.15
C ASP A 229 31.55 -2.18 -0.79
N GLU A 230 31.01 -1.09 -1.36
CA GLU A 230 31.79 0.04 -1.87
C GLU A 230 32.62 0.70 -0.76
N SER A 231 32.05 0.94 0.42
CA SER A 231 32.78 1.55 1.54
C SER A 231 33.94 0.67 2.03
N ASN A 232 33.74 -0.66 2.05
CA ASN A 232 34.74 -1.64 2.47
C ASN A 232 35.85 -1.85 1.43
N ALA A 233 35.53 -1.72 0.14
CA ALA A 233 36.51 -1.84 -0.95
C ALA A 233 37.51 -0.67 -0.98
N VAL A 234 37.10 0.51 -0.52
CA VAL A 234 37.96 1.71 -0.44
C VAL A 234 38.91 1.65 0.78
N THR A 235 38.66 0.78 1.77
CA THR A 235 39.38 0.80 3.05
C THR A 235 40.61 -0.13 3.28
N PRO A 236 41.02 -1.11 2.44
CA PRO A 236 42.16 -1.97 2.83
C PRO A 236 43.54 -1.57 2.26
N THR A 237 43.65 -1.00 1.06
CA THR A 237 44.97 -0.89 0.37
C THR A 237 45.70 0.44 0.55
N ASP A 238 44.97 1.53 0.79
CA ASP A 238 45.60 2.85 0.86
C ASP A 238 46.29 3.12 2.20
N SER A 239 45.89 2.41 3.27
CA SER A 239 46.50 2.57 4.59
C SER A 239 47.75 1.70 4.80
N GLU A 240 47.82 0.53 4.15
CA GLU A 240 49.03 -0.32 4.15
C GLU A 240 50.08 0.23 3.20
N SER A 241 49.71 0.64 1.97
CA SER A 241 50.69 1.23 1.04
C SER A 241 51.25 2.56 1.53
N ALA A 242 50.45 3.40 2.20
CA ALA A 242 50.93 4.63 2.82
C ALA A 242 51.84 4.38 4.04
N ARG A 243 51.58 3.30 4.80
CA ARG A 243 52.44 2.89 5.93
C ARG A 243 53.75 2.29 5.46
N ASP A 244 53.75 1.51 4.39
CA ASP A 244 54.96 0.91 3.82
C ASP A 244 55.82 1.94 3.09
N LEU A 245 55.21 2.88 2.36
CA LEU A 245 55.92 4.04 1.79
C LEU A 245 56.50 4.98 2.86
N ALA A 246 55.88 5.07 4.04
CA ALA A 246 56.42 5.84 5.15
C ALA A 246 57.58 5.11 5.86
N LYS A 247 57.59 3.78 5.87
CA LYS A 247 58.70 2.97 6.39
C LYS A 247 59.90 2.91 5.44
N GLU A 248 59.69 2.94 4.13
CA GLU A 248 60.79 3.02 3.15
C GLU A 248 61.46 4.40 3.10
N ARG A 249 60.82 5.44 3.64
CA ARG A 249 61.34 6.82 3.68
C ARG A 249 61.99 7.21 5.02
N ALA A 250 62.02 6.31 6.00
CA ALA A 250 62.63 6.51 7.32
C ALA A 250 63.91 5.69 7.45
#